data_AF-T0PVK3-F1
#
_entry.id   AF-T0PVK3-F1
#
_cell.length_a   1.000
_cell.length_b   1.000
_cell.length_c   1.000
_cell.angle_alpha   90.00
_cell.angle_beta   90.00
_cell.angle_gamma   90.00
#
_symmetry.space_group_name_H-M   'P 1'
#
loop_
_entity.id
_entity.type
_entity.pdbx_description
1 polymer ?
#
loop_
_entity_poly.entity_id
_entity_poly.type
_entity_poly.pdbx_seq_one_letter_code
_entity_poly.pdbx_strand_id
1 'polypeptide(L)'
;MRCAVDISAPAVSVAVLDARFVLAAKATLSFADDAQEQSLVYSRKTLRDAEGNEVATLRRTTGVCSTSDETFLVESALLAQPAEIVNTTGWSWLTLTHTWRLDDHGSALRIAGRFYSSNATISVLLPTREVLQVATASRRLQTVTLERGVDAAAVLLLCRTWSHAQRDLMASTLVAVPLPIFVLVSFFVAVPYHWPVFAGILVLEIALSLVLTARFRG
;
A
#
# COMPACT_ATOMS: atom_id res chain seq x y z
N MET A 1 32.13 -24.35 -26.02
CA MET A 1 31.65 -24.21 -24.63
C MET A 1 31.41 -22.73 -24.36
N ARG A 2 30.15 -22.29 -24.34
CA ARG A 2 29.80 -20.89 -24.03
C ARG A 2 29.60 -20.81 -22.52
N CYS A 3 30.50 -20.10 -21.84
CA CYS A 3 30.27 -19.69 -20.46
C CYS A 3 29.06 -18.76 -20.48
N ALA A 4 27.93 -19.24 -19.96
CA ALA A 4 26.83 -18.35 -19.60
C ALA A 4 27.36 -17.49 -18.46
N VAL A 5 27.70 -16.24 -18.79
CA VAL A 5 27.82 -15.19 -17.79
C VAL A 5 26.41 -15.02 -17.26
N ASP A 6 26.10 -15.68 -16.15
CA ASP A 6 24.97 -15.32 -15.31
C ASP A 6 25.19 -13.85 -14.97
N ILE A 7 24.44 -12.98 -15.64
CA ILE A 7 24.33 -11.57 -15.27
C ILE A 7 23.56 -11.61 -13.95
N SER A 8 24.31 -11.86 -12.89
CA SER A 8 23.88 -11.82 -11.52
C SER A 8 23.29 -10.43 -11.29
N ALA A 9 21.96 -10.33 -11.39
CA ALA A 9 21.21 -9.22 -10.83
C ALA A 9 21.77 -8.96 -9.42
N PRO A 10 22.08 -7.70 -9.07
CA PRO A 10 22.80 -7.37 -7.85
C PRO A 10 22.09 -8.04 -6.68
N ALA A 11 22.77 -8.99 -6.04
CA ALA A 11 22.26 -9.76 -4.91
C ALA A 11 22.35 -8.87 -3.66
N VAL A 12 21.59 -7.77 -3.65
CA VAL A 12 21.37 -7.03 -2.43
C VAL A 12 20.39 -7.87 -1.62
N SER A 13 20.91 -8.58 -0.62
CA SER A 13 20.07 -9.23 0.37
C SER A 13 19.42 -8.14 1.21
N VAL A 14 18.10 -8.00 1.09
CA VAL A 14 17.32 -7.01 1.82
C VAL A 14 16.45 -7.77 2.80
N ALA A 15 17.03 -8.12 3.94
CA ALA A 15 16.32 -8.65 5.09
C ALA A 15 15.79 -7.47 5.91
N VAL A 16 14.47 -7.39 6.10
CA VAL A 16 13.82 -6.25 6.75
C VAL A 16 13.15 -6.67 8.04
N LEU A 17 12.40 -7.78 8.00
CA LEU A 17 11.79 -8.43 9.15
C LEU A 17 12.67 -9.57 9.66
N ASP A 18 12.99 -10.53 8.80
CA ASP A 18 13.74 -11.73 9.19
C ASP A 18 14.39 -12.37 7.96
N ALA A 19 15.60 -12.88 8.12
CA ALA A 19 16.35 -13.57 7.07
C ALA A 19 15.61 -14.82 6.54
N ARG A 20 14.73 -15.43 7.33
CA ARG A 20 13.92 -16.60 6.93
C ARG A 20 12.92 -16.30 5.81
N PHE A 21 12.52 -15.04 5.65
CA PHE A 21 11.60 -14.61 4.59
C PHE A 21 12.31 -14.13 3.32
N VAL A 22 13.64 -14.18 3.30
CA VAL A 22 14.45 -13.81 2.14
C VAL A 22 14.36 -14.92 1.08
N LEU A 23 13.88 -14.56 -0.10
CA LEU A 23 13.68 -15.53 -1.18
C LEU A 23 14.99 -15.96 -1.82
N ALA A 24 15.22 -17.27 -1.93
CA ALA A 24 16.38 -17.82 -2.62
C ALA A 24 16.33 -17.63 -4.16
N ALA A 25 15.13 -17.46 -4.71
CA ALA A 25 14.89 -17.30 -6.15
C ALA A 25 13.78 -16.28 -6.40
N LYS A 26 13.70 -15.79 -7.64
CA LYS A 26 12.60 -14.93 -8.08
C LYS A 26 11.26 -15.65 -7.90
N ALA A 27 10.31 -15.01 -7.23
CA ALA A 27 9.00 -15.61 -6.96
C ALA A 27 7.87 -14.59 -7.18
N THR A 28 6.68 -15.10 -7.46
CA THR A 28 5.45 -14.29 -7.49
C THR A 28 4.56 -14.72 -6.34
N LEU A 29 4.22 -13.78 -5.47
CA LEU A 29 3.39 -13.99 -4.29
C LEU A 29 2.08 -13.22 -4.43
N SER A 30 1.05 -13.65 -3.70
CA SER A 30 -0.21 -12.92 -3.59
C SER A 30 -0.20 -12.06 -2.34
N PHE A 31 -0.73 -10.85 -2.47
CA PHE A 31 -1.16 -10.04 -1.34
C PHE A 31 -2.69 -9.91 -1.36
N ALA A 32 -3.41 -10.91 -1.84
CA ALA A 32 -4.86 -11.01 -1.64
C ALA A 32 -5.19 -11.39 -0.19
N ASP A 33 -6.34 -10.92 0.33
CA ASP A 33 -6.80 -11.35 1.65
C ASP A 33 -7.16 -12.82 1.60
N ASP A 34 -6.67 -13.58 2.59
CA ASP A 34 -6.89 -15.02 2.71
C ASP A 34 -6.45 -15.81 1.46
N ALA A 35 -5.36 -15.38 0.81
CA ALA A 35 -4.75 -16.12 -0.28
C ALA A 35 -4.30 -17.52 0.20
N GLN A 36 -5.05 -18.55 -0.16
CA GLN A 36 -4.71 -19.93 0.19
C GLN A 36 -3.46 -20.39 -0.59
N GLU A 37 -2.75 -21.39 -0.05
CA GLU A 37 -1.58 -22.05 -0.67
C GLU A 37 -0.27 -21.24 -0.68
N GLN A 38 -0.12 -20.26 0.21
CA GLN A 38 1.11 -19.45 0.30
C GLN A 38 1.80 -19.62 1.65
N SER A 39 3.13 -19.50 1.65
CA SER A 39 3.94 -19.53 2.87
C SER A 39 3.72 -18.31 3.77
N LEU A 40 3.11 -17.26 3.24
CA LEU A 40 2.76 -16.03 3.95
C LEU A 40 1.35 -15.61 3.56
N VAL A 41 0.47 -15.47 4.55
CA VAL A 41 -0.94 -15.11 4.36
C VAL A 41 -1.26 -13.87 5.17
N TYR A 42 -1.81 -12.85 4.51
CA TYR A 42 -2.28 -11.65 5.20
C TYR A 42 -3.79 -11.72 5.37
N SER A 43 -4.24 -11.61 6.62
CA SER A 43 -5.66 -11.56 6.97
C SER A 43 -5.88 -10.76 8.25
N ARG A 44 -7.01 -10.03 8.33
CA ARG A 44 -7.40 -9.24 9.51
C ARG A 44 -6.29 -8.35 10.08
N LYS A 45 -5.52 -7.72 9.20
CA LYS A 45 -4.38 -6.83 9.53
C LYS A 45 -3.13 -7.53 10.07
N THR A 46 -3.10 -8.85 10.04
CA THR A 46 -1.96 -9.65 10.50
C THR A 46 -1.41 -10.47 9.34
N LEU A 47 -0.10 -10.44 9.16
CA LEU A 47 0.64 -11.36 8.32
C LEU A 47 0.98 -12.61 9.13
N ARG A 48 0.67 -13.79 8.59
CA ARG A 48 0.94 -15.08 9.21
C ARG A 48 1.79 -15.96 8.31
N ASP A 49 2.59 -16.83 8.92
CA ASP A 49 3.36 -17.85 8.20
C ASP A 49 2.49 -19.07 7.83
N ALA A 50 3.10 -20.07 7.19
CA ALA A 50 2.43 -21.30 6.75
C ALA A 50 1.86 -22.11 7.92
N GLU A 51 2.51 -22.02 9.09
CA GLU A 51 2.13 -22.67 10.33
C GLU A 51 1.02 -21.90 11.08
N GLY A 52 0.68 -20.69 10.61
CA GLY A 52 -0.35 -19.84 11.17
C GLY A 52 0.12 -18.94 12.31
N ASN A 53 1.43 -18.89 12.58
CA ASN A 53 2.02 -17.98 13.55
C ASN A 53 1.97 -16.54 13.04
N GLU A 54 1.81 -15.60 13.96
CA GLU A 54 1.86 -14.18 13.66
C GLU A 54 3.29 -13.73 13.35
N VAL A 55 3.49 -13.24 12.12
CA VAL A 55 4.77 -12.67 11.67
C VAL A 55 4.81 -11.18 11.96
N ALA A 56 3.75 -10.46 11.62
CA ALA A 56 3.64 -9.02 11.85
C ALA A 56 2.18 -8.56 11.82
N THR A 57 1.86 -7.54 12.60
CA THR A 57 0.57 -6.86 12.59
C THR A 57 0.73 -5.44 12.06
N LEU A 58 -0.18 -5.04 11.18
CA LEU A 58 -0.21 -3.72 10.55
C LEU A 58 -1.32 -2.88 11.16
N ARG A 59 -0.98 -1.72 11.70
CA ARG A 59 -1.95 -0.78 12.29
C ARG A 59 -1.79 0.60 11.69
N ARG A 60 -2.87 1.16 11.16
CA ARG A 60 -2.90 2.57 10.74
C ARG A 60 -2.93 3.48 11.96
N THR A 61 -2.06 4.48 12.03
CA THR A 61 -2.00 5.43 13.17
C THR A 61 -2.85 6.67 12.93
N THR A 62 -2.99 7.09 11.69
CA THR A 62 -3.78 8.27 11.31
C THR A 62 -5.16 7.86 10.78
N GLY A 63 -6.21 8.53 11.25
CA GLY A 63 -7.58 8.29 10.80
C GLY A 63 -7.85 8.79 9.37
N VAL A 64 -8.95 8.33 8.77
CA VAL A 64 -9.49 8.87 7.51
C VAL A 64 -9.83 10.35 7.71
N CYS A 65 -9.51 11.18 6.71
CA CYS A 65 -9.63 12.66 6.73
C CYS A 65 -8.57 13.42 7.54
N SER A 66 -7.44 12.79 7.89
CA SER A 66 -6.29 13.55 8.39
C SER A 66 -5.62 14.32 7.25
N THR A 67 -5.29 15.59 7.49
CA THR A 67 -4.41 16.38 6.62
C THR A 67 -2.93 16.03 6.81
N SER A 68 -2.61 15.13 7.74
CA SER A 68 -1.25 14.65 8.00
C SER A 68 -0.86 13.50 7.08
N ASP A 69 0.45 13.31 6.92
CA ASP A 69 1.01 12.15 6.25
C ASP A 69 0.47 10.86 6.87
N GLU A 70 -0.10 10.01 6.02
CA GLU A 70 -0.64 8.72 6.43
C GLU A 70 0.49 7.82 6.91
N THR A 71 0.36 7.26 8.10
CA THR A 71 1.38 6.39 8.69
C THR A 71 0.78 5.05 9.12
N PHE A 72 1.54 3.97 8.92
CA PHE A 72 1.21 2.63 9.36
C PHE A 72 2.33 2.10 10.26
N LEU A 73 1.96 1.63 11.45
CA LEU A 73 2.84 0.89 12.34
C LEU A 73 2.83 -0.59 11.97
N VAL A 74 4.03 -1.16 11.92
CA VAL A 74 4.29 -2.58 11.81
C VAL A 74 4.81 -3.05 13.16
N GLU A 75 4.02 -3.88 13.84
CA GLU A 75 4.40 -4.53 15.09
C GLU A 75 4.77 -5.99 14.79
N SER A 76 5.94 -6.43 15.26
CA SER A 76 6.40 -7.80 15.09
C SER A 76 7.37 -8.15 16.22
N ALA A 77 7.32 -9.40 16.72
CA ALA A 77 8.30 -9.91 17.67
C ALA A 77 9.71 -10.05 17.05
N LEU A 78 9.82 -9.98 15.73
CA LEU A 78 11.07 -10.06 14.98
C LEU A 78 11.77 -8.70 14.84
N LEU A 79 11.06 -7.61 15.17
CA LEU A 79 11.61 -6.26 15.20
C LEU A 79 11.95 -5.87 16.63
N ALA A 80 13.08 -5.18 16.82
CA ALA A 80 13.48 -4.66 18.13
C ALA A 80 12.52 -3.57 18.64
N GLN A 81 11.88 -2.85 17.73
CA GLN A 81 10.88 -1.82 18.00
C GLN A 81 9.86 -1.78 16.84
N PRO A 82 8.64 -1.29 17.08
CA PRO A 82 7.66 -1.10 16.00
C PRO A 82 8.25 -0.25 14.87
N ALA A 83 8.05 -0.68 13.63
CA ALA A 83 8.53 0.04 12.47
C ALA A 83 7.42 0.86 11.82
N GLU A 84 7.78 1.94 11.15
CA GLU A 84 6.82 2.86 10.52
C GLU A 84 6.94 2.81 8.99
N ILE A 85 5.79 2.63 8.34
CA ILE A 85 5.60 2.83 6.91
C ILE A 85 4.88 4.17 6.74
N VAL A 86 5.57 5.12 6.12
CA VAL A 86 5.10 6.50 5.97
C VAL A 86 4.71 6.75 4.51
N ASN A 87 3.55 7.36 4.32
CA ASN A 87 3.15 7.90 3.03
C ASN A 87 3.97 9.17 2.76
N THR A 88 4.92 9.08 1.85
CA THR A 88 5.81 10.19 1.44
C THR A 88 5.43 10.70 0.06
N THR A 89 4.14 10.74 -0.25
CA THR A 89 3.65 11.25 -1.52
C THR A 89 4.03 12.72 -1.62
N GLY A 90 4.88 13.04 -2.60
CA GLY A 90 5.29 14.42 -2.83
C GLY A 90 4.14 15.27 -3.39
N TRP A 91 4.40 16.56 -3.57
CA TRP A 91 3.47 17.54 -4.14
C TRP A 91 3.05 17.22 -5.58
N SER A 92 3.64 16.23 -6.25
CA SER A 92 3.09 15.71 -7.50
C SER A 92 1.92 14.78 -7.16
N TRP A 93 0.71 15.33 -7.27
CA TRP A 93 -0.61 14.68 -7.09
C TRP A 93 -0.88 13.52 -8.05
N LEU A 94 0.16 12.88 -8.59
CA LEU A 94 0.07 11.82 -9.59
C LEU A 94 0.59 10.48 -9.09
N THR A 95 1.42 10.46 -8.03
CA THR A 95 2.10 9.23 -7.57
C THR A 95 1.94 9.02 -6.07
N LEU A 96 1.30 7.92 -5.69
CA LEU A 96 1.23 7.47 -4.31
C LEU A 96 2.52 6.72 -3.95
N THR A 97 3.22 7.20 -2.93
CA THR A 97 4.50 6.63 -2.50
C THR A 97 4.46 6.29 -1.01
N HIS A 98 4.79 5.05 -0.65
CA HIS A 98 5.01 4.64 0.74
C HIS A 98 6.47 4.23 0.91
N THR A 99 7.07 4.66 2.00
CA THR A 99 8.44 4.30 2.38
C THR A 99 8.47 3.65 3.74
N TRP A 100 9.27 2.61 3.85
CA TRP A 100 9.60 1.92 5.08
C TRP A 100 11.11 2.06 5.31
N ARG A 101 11.48 2.76 6.37
CA ARG A 101 12.89 2.93 6.76
C ARG A 101 13.44 1.61 7.29
N LEU A 102 14.59 1.21 6.77
CA LEU A 102 15.28 -0.03 7.16
C LEU A 102 16.36 0.22 8.21
N ASP A 103 17.04 1.36 8.12
CA ASP A 103 18.07 1.78 9.06
C ASP A 103 18.04 3.30 9.30
N ASP A 104 18.79 3.73 10.31
CA ASP A 104 19.03 5.16 10.59
C ASP A 104 20.01 5.81 9.58
N HIS A 105 20.73 4.98 8.82
CA HIS A 105 21.75 5.39 7.86
C HIS A 105 21.18 5.82 6.49
N GLY A 106 19.87 5.71 6.29
CA GLY A 106 19.15 6.25 5.12
C GLY A 106 18.68 5.20 4.12
N SER A 107 18.85 3.91 4.41
CA SER A 107 18.29 2.82 3.63
C SER A 107 16.78 2.74 3.83
N ALA A 108 16.02 2.66 2.73
CA ALA A 108 14.57 2.57 2.79
C ALA A 108 14.01 1.69 1.69
N LEU A 109 13.01 0.88 2.02
CA LEU A 109 12.18 0.19 1.04
C LEU A 109 11.04 1.12 0.62
N ARG A 110 10.84 1.28 -0.68
CA ARG A 110 9.84 2.20 -1.25
C ARG A 110 8.93 1.48 -2.22
N ILE A 111 7.63 1.70 -2.12
CA ILE A 111 6.66 1.37 -3.17
C ILE A 111 6.11 2.65 -3.77
N ALA A 112 6.11 2.72 -5.10
CA ALA A 112 5.59 3.87 -5.83
C ALA A 112 4.71 3.42 -7.00
N GLY A 113 3.55 4.05 -7.14
CA GLY A 113 2.64 3.81 -8.25
C GLY A 113 1.74 5.02 -8.47
N ARG A 114 1.28 5.20 -9.71
CA ARG A 114 0.36 6.31 -10.01
C ARG A 114 -0.95 6.17 -9.21
N PHE A 115 -1.62 7.28 -8.93
CA PHE A 115 -2.97 7.22 -8.38
C PHE A 115 -3.92 6.47 -9.31
N TYR A 116 -4.79 5.64 -8.72
CA TYR A 116 -5.69 4.71 -9.40
C TYR A 116 -5.01 3.66 -10.27
N SER A 117 -3.67 3.57 -10.24
CA SER A 117 -2.91 2.58 -10.98
C SER A 117 -3.20 1.18 -10.44
N SER A 118 -3.22 0.22 -11.36
CA SER A 118 -3.16 -1.19 -10.99
C SER A 118 -1.75 -1.65 -10.68
N ASN A 119 -0.71 -0.90 -11.03
CA ASN A 119 0.67 -1.35 -10.96
C ASN A 119 1.53 -0.40 -10.12
N ALA A 120 2.47 -0.98 -9.38
CA ALA A 120 3.47 -0.27 -8.60
C ALA A 120 4.85 -0.91 -8.76
N THR A 121 5.88 -0.11 -8.57
CA THR A 121 7.27 -0.55 -8.51
C THR A 121 7.77 -0.46 -7.09
N ILE A 122 8.48 -1.49 -6.64
CA ILE A 122 9.12 -1.53 -5.33
C ILE A 122 10.62 -1.42 -5.54
N SER A 123 11.23 -0.45 -4.87
CA SER A 123 12.64 -0.13 -4.97
C SER A 123 13.26 0.03 -3.60
N VAL A 124 14.52 -0.35 -3.47
CA VAL A 124 15.34 -0.08 -2.29
C VAL A 124 16.16 1.17 -2.59
N LEU A 125 16.03 2.15 -1.70
CA LEU A 125 16.88 3.32 -1.65
C LEU A 125 18.08 2.98 -0.78
N LEU A 126 19.28 3.07 -1.36
CA LEU A 126 20.53 2.89 -0.64
C LEU A 126 21.02 4.23 -0.07
N PRO A 127 21.88 4.23 0.96
CA PRO A 127 22.48 5.45 1.52
C PRO A 127 23.24 6.28 0.46
N THR A 128 23.75 5.62 -0.58
CA THR A 128 24.40 6.21 -1.76
C THR A 128 23.44 6.97 -2.69
N ARG A 129 22.14 7.02 -2.37
CA ARG A 129 21.03 7.51 -3.21
C ARG A 129 20.80 6.70 -4.49
N GLU A 130 21.43 5.54 -4.61
CA GLU A 130 21.10 4.60 -5.66
C GLU A 130 19.72 3.98 -5.39
N VAL A 131 18.94 3.83 -6.45
CA VAL A 131 17.59 3.25 -6.40
C VAL A 131 17.64 1.94 -7.16
N LEU A 132 17.54 0.83 -6.43
CA LEU A 132 17.49 -0.50 -7.01
C LEU A 132 16.06 -1.01 -7.04
N GLN A 133 15.55 -1.38 -8.21
CA GLN A 133 14.24 -2.02 -8.31
C GLN A 133 14.33 -3.49 -7.87
N VAL A 134 13.51 -3.88 -6.91
CA VAL A 134 13.55 -5.21 -6.28
C VAL A 134 12.27 -6.01 -6.47
N ALA A 135 11.16 -5.33 -6.80
CA ALA A 135 9.90 -6.02 -7.10
C ALA A 135 8.94 -5.16 -7.93
N THR A 136 7.95 -5.82 -8.53
CA THR A 136 6.82 -5.20 -9.22
C THR A 136 5.52 -5.75 -8.67
N ALA A 137 4.60 -4.86 -8.29
CA ALA A 137 3.29 -5.23 -7.76
C ALA A 137 2.17 -4.91 -8.75
N SER A 138 1.17 -5.78 -8.80
CA SER A 138 -0.10 -5.58 -9.51
C SER A 138 -1.26 -5.66 -8.53
N ARG A 139 -1.89 -4.52 -8.23
CA ARG A 139 -3.15 -4.39 -7.48
C ARG A 139 -4.31 -5.15 -8.13
N ARG A 140 -4.38 -5.13 -9.46
CA ARG A 140 -5.48 -5.76 -10.19
C ARG A 140 -5.46 -7.28 -10.00
N LEU A 141 -4.27 -7.87 -10.06
CA LEU A 141 -4.07 -9.30 -9.85
C LEU A 141 -3.83 -9.64 -8.37
N GLN A 142 -3.60 -8.62 -7.53
CA GLN A 142 -3.17 -8.75 -6.14
C GLN A 142 -1.90 -9.59 -6.00
N THR A 143 -0.97 -9.46 -6.96
CA THR A 143 0.28 -10.21 -6.99
C THR A 143 1.51 -9.31 -6.99
N VAL A 144 2.59 -9.79 -6.39
CA VAL A 144 3.90 -9.13 -6.41
C VAL A 144 4.97 -10.10 -6.90
N THR A 145 5.76 -9.67 -7.87
CA THR A 145 6.91 -10.42 -8.37
C THR A 145 8.17 -9.84 -7.75
N LEU A 146 8.83 -10.66 -6.95
CA LEU A 146 10.01 -10.35 -6.15
C LEU A 146 11.26 -10.90 -6.80
N GLU A 147 12.33 -10.10 -6.87
CA GLU A 147 13.66 -10.58 -7.22
C GLU A 147 14.25 -11.45 -6.08
N ARG A 148 15.29 -12.23 -6.40
CA ARG A 148 16.01 -13.03 -5.39
C ARG A 148 16.64 -12.14 -4.32
N GLY A 149 16.75 -12.63 -3.09
CA GLY A 149 17.40 -11.93 -1.99
C GLY A 149 16.52 -10.87 -1.31
N VAL A 150 15.24 -10.79 -1.64
CA VAL A 150 14.31 -9.82 -1.06
C VAL A 150 13.46 -10.50 0.01
N ASP A 151 13.27 -9.82 1.15
CA ASP A 151 12.34 -10.21 2.19
C ASP A 151 10.89 -10.12 1.69
N ALA A 152 10.27 -11.28 1.51
CA ALA A 152 8.90 -11.40 1.05
C ALA A 152 7.89 -10.80 2.03
N ALA A 153 8.09 -10.97 3.34
CA ALA A 153 7.14 -10.52 4.36
C ALA A 153 7.05 -9.00 4.37
N ALA A 154 8.18 -8.31 4.31
CA ALA A 154 8.22 -6.86 4.33
C ALA A 154 7.58 -6.25 3.06
N VAL A 155 7.86 -6.84 1.90
CA VAL A 155 7.25 -6.40 0.64
C VAL A 155 5.75 -6.66 0.61
N LEU A 156 5.27 -7.77 1.17
CA LEU A 156 3.82 -8.03 1.25
C LEU A 156 3.11 -6.98 2.10
N LEU A 157 3.64 -6.62 3.28
CA LEU A 157 3.08 -5.54 4.11
C LEU A 157 3.08 -4.19 3.39
N LEU A 158 4.14 -3.90 2.64
CA LEU A 158 4.24 -2.67 1.86
C LEU A 158 3.25 -2.65 0.67
N CYS A 159 3.02 -3.78 0.01
CA CYS A 159 1.98 -3.92 -1.01
C CYS A 159 0.58 -3.71 -0.40
N ARG A 160 0.36 -4.16 0.84
CA ARG A 160 -0.92 -4.01 1.53
C ARG A 160 -1.24 -2.56 1.87
N THR A 161 -0.30 -1.84 2.48
CA THR A 161 -0.47 -0.40 2.78
C THR A 161 -0.80 0.39 1.52
N TRP A 162 -0.02 0.19 0.44
CA TRP A 162 -0.26 0.87 -0.83
C TRP A 162 -1.60 0.51 -1.49
N SER A 163 -1.96 -0.78 -1.52
CA SER A 163 -3.24 -1.24 -2.07
C SER A 163 -4.43 -0.67 -1.29
N HIS A 164 -4.31 -0.61 0.04
CA HIS A 164 -5.31 -0.02 0.91
C HIS A 164 -5.48 1.47 0.62
N ALA A 165 -4.38 2.24 0.60
CA ALA A 165 -4.42 3.67 0.31
C ALA A 165 -5.01 3.99 -1.08
N GLN A 166 -4.77 3.14 -2.10
CA GLN A 166 -5.41 3.29 -3.42
C GLN A 166 -6.93 3.05 -3.39
N ARG A 167 -7.42 2.12 -2.56
CA ARG A 167 -8.86 1.89 -2.37
C ARG A 167 -9.50 3.04 -1.61
N ASP A 168 -8.84 3.53 -0.56
CA ASP A 168 -9.29 4.68 0.22
C ASP A 168 -9.40 5.92 -0.66
N LEU A 169 -8.41 6.19 -1.50
CA LEU A 169 -8.46 7.31 -2.42
C LEU A 169 -9.61 7.19 -3.44
N MET A 170 -9.85 5.98 -3.97
CA MET A 170 -10.95 5.72 -4.87
C MET A 170 -12.30 5.93 -4.19
N ALA A 171 -12.47 5.41 -2.97
CA ALA A 171 -13.67 5.62 -2.17
C ALA A 171 -13.89 7.10 -1.84
N SER A 172 -12.85 7.79 -1.36
CA SER A 172 -12.89 9.21 -1.05
C SER A 172 -13.25 10.06 -2.27
N THR A 173 -12.76 9.71 -3.45
CA THR A 173 -13.05 10.45 -4.68
C THR A 173 -14.47 10.20 -5.17
N LEU A 174 -14.95 8.96 -5.09
CA LEU A 174 -16.35 8.64 -5.40
C LEU A 174 -17.34 9.36 -4.47
N VAL A 175 -16.92 9.60 -3.23
CA VAL A 175 -17.69 10.36 -2.25
C VAL A 175 -17.57 11.87 -2.46
N ALA A 176 -16.38 12.40 -2.75
CA ALA A 176 -16.13 13.85 -2.71
C ALA A 176 -16.41 14.57 -4.05
N VAL A 177 -16.42 13.86 -5.18
CA VAL A 177 -16.61 14.44 -6.52
C VAL A 177 -18.08 14.73 -6.89
N PRO A 178 -19.09 13.94 -6.47
CA PRO A 178 -20.48 14.20 -6.85
C PRO A 178 -21.01 15.54 -6.33
N LEU A 179 -20.70 15.92 -5.09
CA LEU A 179 -21.14 17.19 -4.50
C LEU A 179 -20.76 18.44 -5.31
N PRO A 180 -19.47 18.71 -5.63
CA PRO A 180 -19.09 19.91 -6.39
C PRO A 180 -19.65 19.88 -7.82
N ILE A 181 -19.73 18.72 -8.47
CA ILE A 181 -20.35 18.61 -9.80
C ILE A 181 -21.84 18.95 -9.73
N PHE A 182 -22.56 18.42 -8.74
CA PHE A 182 -23.99 18.67 -8.58
C PHE A 182 -24.29 20.12 -8.19
N VAL A 183 -23.44 20.75 -7.36
CA VAL A 183 -23.50 22.20 -7.07
C VAL A 183 -23.28 23.01 -8.34
N LEU A 184 -22.25 22.67 -9.12
CA LEU A 184 -21.96 23.34 -10.39
C LEU A 184 -23.16 23.26 -11.34
N VAL A 185 -23.72 22.06 -11.54
CA VAL A 185 -24.90 21.84 -12.40
C VAL A 185 -26.12 22.62 -11.89
N SER A 186 -26.36 22.63 -10.57
CA SER A 186 -27.48 23.37 -9.98
C SER A 186 -27.36 24.89 -10.16
N PHE A 187 -26.14 25.43 -10.12
CA PHE A 187 -25.86 26.83 -10.45
C PHE A 187 -26.16 27.15 -11.92
N PHE A 188 -25.80 26.26 -12.85
CA PHE A 188 -26.07 26.46 -14.28
C PHE A 188 -27.55 26.30 -14.67
N VAL A 189 -28.29 25.46 -13.94
CA VAL A 189 -29.72 25.20 -14.24
C VAL A 189 -30.64 26.26 -13.63
N ALA A 190 -30.17 27.09 -12.69
CA ALA A 190 -30.91 28.24 -12.11
C ALA A 190 -32.33 27.90 -11.60
N VAL A 191 -32.53 26.69 -11.07
CA VAL A 191 -33.82 26.25 -10.55
C VAL A 191 -33.79 26.25 -9.01
N PRO A 192 -34.55 27.13 -8.34
CA PRO A 192 -34.52 27.28 -6.88
C PRO A 192 -35.12 26.07 -6.11
N TYR A 193 -35.75 25.13 -6.79
CA TYR A 193 -36.45 23.99 -6.17
C TYR A 193 -35.56 22.77 -5.86
N HIS A 194 -34.25 22.83 -6.14
CA HIS A 194 -33.34 21.68 -5.94
C HIS A 194 -32.77 21.56 -4.52
N TRP A 195 -33.04 22.50 -3.62
CA TRP A 195 -32.50 22.48 -2.25
C TRP A 195 -32.83 21.20 -1.44
N PRO A 196 -34.04 20.62 -1.54
CA PRO A 196 -34.34 19.34 -0.89
C PRO A 196 -33.54 18.17 -1.48
N VAL A 197 -33.29 18.20 -2.80
CA VAL A 197 -32.45 17.21 -3.49
C VAL A 197 -30.99 17.36 -3.04
N PHE A 198 -30.51 18.59 -2.88
CA PHE A 198 -29.18 18.89 -2.34
C PHE A 198 -29.01 18.33 -0.92
N ALA A 199 -29.96 18.59 -0.03
CA ALA A 199 -29.94 18.05 1.34
C ALA A 199 -29.95 16.51 1.34
N GLY A 200 -30.76 15.89 0.47
CA GLY A 200 -30.81 14.43 0.31
C GLY A 200 -29.49 13.82 -0.18
N ILE A 201 -28.85 14.43 -1.19
CA ILE A 201 -27.55 13.99 -1.72
C ILE A 201 -26.46 14.15 -0.66
N LEU A 202 -26.45 15.28 0.08
CA LEU A 202 -25.48 15.51 1.14
C LEU A 202 -25.60 14.46 2.26
N VAL A 203 -26.83 14.15 2.69
CA VAL A 203 -27.07 13.10 3.70
C VAL A 203 -26.65 11.72 3.17
N LEU A 204 -26.94 11.41 1.91
CA LEU A 204 -26.51 10.16 1.27
C LEU A 204 -24.99 10.07 1.18
N GLU A 205 -24.29 11.15 0.83
CA GLU A 205 -22.83 11.21 0.82
C GLU A 205 -22.25 11.02 2.21
N ILE A 206 -22.77 11.68 3.24
CA ILE A 206 -22.33 11.49 4.63
C ILE A 206 -22.54 10.04 5.05
N ALA A 207 -23.71 9.46 4.76
CA ALA A 207 -24.01 8.07 5.08
C ALA A 207 -23.08 7.09 4.33
N LEU A 208 -22.84 7.32 3.03
CA LEU A 208 -21.94 6.51 2.21
C LEU A 208 -20.50 6.64 2.69
N SER A 209 -20.06 7.85 3.07
CA SER A 209 -18.75 8.11 3.70
C SER A 209 -18.60 7.31 4.97
N LEU A 210 -19.61 7.31 5.84
CA LEU A 210 -19.60 6.59 7.12
C LEU A 210 -19.59 5.06 6.89
N VAL A 211 -20.36 4.55 5.93
CA VAL A 211 -20.41 3.12 5.61
C VAL A 211 -19.11 2.65 4.96
N LEU A 212 -18.57 3.41 4.01
CA LEU A 212 -17.29 3.13 3.37
C LEU A 212 -16.14 3.33 4.34
N THR A 213 -16.20 4.21 5.33
CA THR A 213 -15.14 4.26 6.36
C THR A 213 -15.28 3.14 7.38
N ALA A 214 -16.51 2.71 7.73
CA ALA A 214 -16.76 1.64 8.69
C ALA A 214 -16.40 0.24 8.14
N ARG A 215 -16.73 -0.05 6.87
CA ARG A 215 -16.43 -1.35 6.25
C ARG A 215 -14.92 -1.60 6.10
N PHE A 216 -14.13 -0.53 6.06
CA PHE A 216 -12.69 -0.57 5.88
C PHE A 216 -11.94 -0.54 7.23
N ARG A 217 -12.66 -0.48 8.37
CA ARG A 217 -12.11 -0.69 9.72
C ARG A 217 -11.99 -2.17 10.10
N GLY A 218 -12.65 -3.07 9.38
CA GLY A 218 -12.62 -4.53 9.59
C GLY A 218 -11.34 -5.16 9.07
#